data_AF-A0A1B7ND39-F1
#
_entry.id   AF-A0A1B7ND39-F1
#
_cell.length_a   1.000
_cell.length_b   1.000
_cell.length_c   1.000
_cell.angle_alpha   90.00
_cell.angle_beta   90.00
_cell.angle_gamma   90.00
#
_symmetry.space_group_name_H-M   'P 1'
#
loop_
_entity.id
_entity.type
_entity.pdbx_description
1 polymer ?
#
loop_
_entity_poly.entity_id
_entity_poly.type
_entity_poly.pdbx_seq_one_letter_code
_entity_poly.pdbx_strand_id
1 'polypeptide(L)'
;MKVSSDGATNARGNVQIAPANSKWEKLRRPSFIHRLRALDIASKKEKESLQCKDSELVARATLTRLEECFTCPICYEVMACPYSTRQCGHSFCAICILTWSFTRSSLLGGFDLADCPNCRNALIDASQTLPFTPNTTARDSIRGMINTISKVADSINALASDSLAEWRKDGRAQGVWGQKERDGNTEMSQLAKLWPEVNSDDYIAIKKRLGISVESDLALIA
;
A
#
# COMPACT_ATOMS: atom_id res chain seq x y z
N MET A 1 49.80 -34.00 54.48
CA MET A 1 50.03 -32.93 55.48
C MET A 1 50.04 -31.62 54.70
N LYS A 2 48.89 -30.94 54.59
CA LYS A 2 48.32 -29.84 55.42
C LYS A 2 48.45 -28.51 54.68
N VAL A 3 47.29 -27.96 54.32
CA VAL A 3 47.05 -26.64 53.70
C VAL A 3 47.21 -25.55 54.77
N SER A 4 47.75 -24.37 54.44
CA SER A 4 47.46 -23.15 55.22
C SER A 4 47.51 -21.91 54.35
N SER A 5 46.40 -21.18 54.37
CA SER A 5 46.12 -19.90 53.73
C SER A 5 46.10 -18.83 54.81
N ASP A 6 47.00 -17.86 54.77
CA ASP A 6 47.04 -16.77 55.75
C ASP A 6 46.29 -15.56 55.23
N GLY A 7 44.97 -15.58 55.45
CA GLY A 7 44.12 -14.40 55.41
C GLY A 7 44.07 -13.77 56.80
N ALA A 8 44.64 -12.57 56.96
CA ALA A 8 44.50 -11.80 58.20
C ALA A 8 43.06 -11.33 58.36
N THR A 9 42.35 -11.92 59.33
CA THR A 9 40.99 -11.53 59.72
C THR A 9 41.03 -10.84 61.07
N ASN A 10 40.26 -9.75 61.23
CA ASN A 10 39.95 -9.21 62.55
C ASN A 10 38.80 -10.00 63.18
N ALA A 11 38.67 -9.92 64.51
CA ALA A 11 37.71 -10.68 65.31
C ALA A 11 36.22 -10.37 65.08
N ARG A 12 35.85 -9.69 63.98
CA ARG A 12 34.46 -9.42 63.60
C ARG A 12 34.13 -9.72 62.13
N GLY A 13 35.00 -10.42 61.40
CA GLY A 13 34.65 -10.96 60.08
C GLY A 13 34.34 -9.91 59.00
N ASN A 14 34.78 -8.66 59.16
CA ASN A 14 34.57 -7.62 58.15
C ASN A 14 35.78 -7.53 57.21
N VAL A 15 35.52 -7.78 55.92
CA VAL A 15 36.47 -7.55 54.82
C VAL A 15 36.81 -6.06 54.77
N GLN A 16 38.09 -5.72 54.98
CA GLN A 16 38.56 -4.35 54.75
C GLN A 16 38.55 -4.07 53.25
N ILE A 17 37.54 -3.34 52.80
CA ILE A 17 37.51 -2.75 51.47
C ILE A 17 38.60 -1.67 51.43
N ALA A 18 39.57 -1.82 50.52
CA ALA A 18 40.64 -0.85 50.32
C ALA A 18 40.08 0.57 50.05
N PRO A 19 40.74 1.63 50.53
CA PRO A 19 40.27 3.00 50.31
C PRO A 19 40.26 3.32 48.82
N ALA A 20 39.14 3.87 48.35
CA ALA A 20 38.96 4.28 46.97
C ALA A 20 40.08 5.23 46.55
N ASN A 21 40.82 4.87 45.50
CA ASN A 21 41.81 5.74 44.88
C ASN A 21 41.07 6.96 44.27
N SER A 22 41.40 8.16 44.77
CA SER A 22 40.76 9.46 44.48
C SER A 22 40.71 9.84 42.99
N LYS A 23 41.51 9.17 42.16
CA LYS A 23 41.48 9.31 40.70
C LYS A 23 40.14 8.86 40.09
N TRP A 24 39.47 7.88 40.69
CA TRP A 24 38.19 7.33 40.20
C TRP A 24 36.96 8.00 40.81
N GLU A 25 37.13 8.77 41.87
CA GLU A 25 36.05 9.42 42.61
C GLU A 25 35.55 10.69 41.91
N LYS A 26 36.43 11.37 41.18
CA LYS A 26 36.08 12.48 40.28
C LYS A 26 35.22 12.03 39.09
N LEU A 27 35.34 10.77 38.66
CA LEU A 27 34.53 10.15 37.60
C LEU A 27 33.11 9.78 38.08
N ARG A 28 32.89 9.61 39.39
CA ARG A 28 31.56 9.39 40.01
C ARG A 28 30.81 10.68 40.36
N ARG A 29 31.27 11.86 39.95
CA ARG A 29 30.52 13.10 40.18
C ARG A 29 29.24 13.08 39.33
N PRO A 30 28.04 13.29 39.94
CA PRO A 30 26.76 13.28 39.21
C PRO A 30 26.77 14.15 37.94
N SER A 31 27.50 15.27 37.93
CA SER A 31 27.61 16.17 36.77
C SER A 31 28.35 15.60 35.56
N PHE A 32 29.22 14.60 35.74
CA PHE A 32 29.90 13.94 34.61
C PHE A 32 29.00 12.88 33.97
N ILE A 33 28.34 12.04 34.79
CA ILE A 33 27.40 11.04 34.31
C ILE A 33 26.19 11.67 33.60
N HIS A 34 25.64 12.77 34.12
CA HIS A 34 24.55 13.50 33.44
C HIS A 34 24.99 14.06 32.08
N ARG A 35 26.23 14.57 31.95
CA ARG A 35 26.76 15.05 30.66
C ARG A 35 26.94 13.93 29.66
N LEU A 36 27.46 12.77 30.07
CA LEU A 36 27.56 11.60 29.18
C LEU A 36 26.19 11.10 28.71
N ARG A 37 25.20 11.03 29.61
CA ARG A 37 23.81 10.69 29.24
C ARG A 37 23.20 11.70 28.29
N ALA A 38 23.43 13.00 28.51
CA ALA A 38 22.92 14.04 27.62
C ALA A 38 23.51 13.93 26.21
N LEU A 39 24.81 13.62 26.08
CA LEU A 39 25.47 13.38 24.79
C LEU A 39 24.93 12.12 24.10
N ASP A 40 24.70 11.04 24.83
CA ASP A 40 24.12 9.79 24.28
C ASP A 40 22.68 10.01 23.77
N ILE A 41 21.85 10.71 24.55
CA ILE A 41 20.50 11.11 24.14
C ILE A 41 20.54 11.99 22.89
N ALA A 42 21.47 12.96 22.82
CA ALA A 42 21.61 13.83 21.66
C ALA A 42 22.03 13.05 20.40
N SER A 43 23.03 12.17 20.51
CA SER A 43 23.47 11.32 19.39
C SER A 43 22.37 10.36 18.92
N LYS A 44 21.60 9.79 19.86
CA LYS A 44 20.44 8.96 19.53
C LYS A 44 19.37 9.76 18.77
N LYS A 45 19.02 10.96 19.25
CA LYS A 45 18.06 11.85 18.57
C LYS A 45 18.52 12.25 17.17
N GLU A 46 19.80 12.50 16.98
CA GLU A 46 20.36 12.85 15.66
C GLU A 46 20.25 11.68 14.68
N LYS A 47 20.59 10.46 15.11
CA LYS A 47 20.44 9.25 14.30
C LYS A 47 18.97 8.98 13.94
N GLU A 48 18.06 9.13 14.89
CA GLU A 48 16.61 8.98 14.67
C GLU A 48 16.08 10.03 13.68
N SER A 49 16.55 11.27 13.77
CA SER A 49 16.21 12.36 12.83
C SER A 49 16.71 12.08 11.42
N LEU A 50 17.94 11.59 11.28
CA LEU A 50 18.52 11.24 9.97
C LEU A 50 17.77 10.05 9.33
N GLN A 51 17.51 9.00 10.12
CA GLN A 51 16.73 7.83 9.68
C GLN A 51 15.31 8.22 9.22
N CYS A 52 14.68 9.18 9.91
CA CYS A 52 13.37 9.71 9.54
C CYS A 52 13.40 10.38 8.17
N LYS A 53 14.40 11.24 7.90
CA LYS A 53 14.57 11.91 6.61
C LYS A 53 14.82 10.95 5.46
N ASP A 54 15.65 9.93 5.67
CA ASP A 54 15.93 8.90 4.66
C ASP A 54 14.66 8.11 4.31
N SER A 55 13.86 7.77 5.34
CA SER A 55 12.60 7.04 5.15
C SER A 55 11.56 7.88 4.41
N GLU A 56 11.49 9.18 4.70
CA GLU A 56 10.62 10.12 4.00
C GLU A 56 11.01 10.23 2.51
N LEU A 57 12.30 10.38 2.19
CA LEU A 57 12.79 10.44 0.82
C LEU A 57 12.41 9.18 0.03
N VAL A 58 12.56 8.00 0.65
CA VAL A 58 12.16 6.72 0.05
C VAL A 58 10.65 6.68 -0.19
N ALA A 59 9.84 7.14 0.76
CA ALA A 59 8.38 7.18 0.59
C ALA A 59 7.95 8.11 -0.55
N ARG A 60 8.59 9.28 -0.69
CA ARG A 60 8.33 10.21 -1.80
C ARG A 60 8.68 9.59 -3.14
N ALA A 61 9.87 9.01 -3.27
CA ALA A 61 10.27 8.33 -4.51
C ALA A 61 9.34 7.15 -4.84
N THR A 62 8.87 6.43 -3.81
CA THR A 62 7.90 5.35 -3.96
C THR A 62 6.55 5.87 -4.46
N LEU A 63 6.07 6.99 -3.92
CA LEU A 63 4.84 7.63 -4.37
C LEU A 63 4.93 8.09 -5.83
N THR A 64 6.02 8.75 -6.21
CA THR A 64 6.26 9.15 -7.61
C THR A 64 6.21 7.94 -8.54
N ARG A 65 6.90 6.86 -8.19
CA ARG A 65 6.90 5.62 -9.00
C ARG A 65 5.53 4.95 -9.05
N LEU A 66 4.75 5.02 -7.97
CA LEU A 66 3.39 4.52 -7.94
C LEU A 66 2.51 5.27 -8.96
N GLU A 67 2.59 6.60 -8.98
CA GLU A 67 1.85 7.46 -9.89
C GLU A 67 2.30 7.32 -11.35
N GLU A 68 3.61 7.22 -11.61
CA GLU A 68 4.14 7.09 -12.97
C GLU A 68 3.85 5.73 -13.61
N CYS A 69 3.99 4.65 -12.85
CA CYS A 69 3.93 3.29 -13.40
C CYS A 69 2.56 2.63 -13.29
N PHE A 70 1.70 3.07 -12.36
CA PHE A 70 0.45 2.38 -12.05
C PHE A 70 -0.79 3.27 -12.16
N THR A 71 -0.74 4.32 -12.96
CA THR A 71 -1.93 5.13 -13.25
C THR A 71 -2.83 4.46 -14.28
N CYS A 72 -4.12 4.38 -13.95
CA CYS A 72 -5.16 3.90 -14.86
C CYS A 72 -5.38 4.92 -15.98
N PRO A 73 -5.31 4.55 -17.26
CA PRO A 73 -5.49 5.50 -18.38
C PRO A 73 -6.95 5.92 -18.57
N ILE A 74 -7.91 5.36 -17.83
CA ILE A 74 -9.33 5.77 -17.89
C ILE A 74 -9.63 6.84 -16.83
N CYS A 75 -9.29 6.58 -15.56
CA CYS A 75 -9.60 7.50 -14.46
C CYS A 75 -8.44 8.38 -14.01
N TYR A 76 -7.24 8.18 -14.57
CA TYR A 76 -6.02 8.93 -14.24
C TYR A 76 -5.63 8.92 -12.75
N GLU A 77 -6.01 7.84 -12.05
CA GLU A 77 -5.62 7.59 -10.67
C GLU A 77 -4.81 6.29 -10.57
N VAL A 78 -4.11 6.09 -9.45
CA VAL A 78 -3.45 4.81 -9.13
C VAL A 78 -4.46 3.67 -9.25
N MET A 79 -4.11 2.66 -10.05
CA MET A 79 -4.98 1.53 -10.37
C MET A 79 -5.44 0.82 -9.09
N ALA A 80 -6.75 0.62 -8.99
CA ALA A 80 -7.38 -0.18 -7.96
C ALA A 80 -7.98 -1.44 -8.59
N CYS A 81 -7.63 -2.59 -8.04
CA CYS A 81 -7.92 -3.93 -8.54
C CYS A 81 -7.56 -4.05 -10.03
N PRO A 82 -6.27 -4.05 -10.40
CA PRO A 82 -5.88 -3.99 -11.80
C PRO A 82 -6.23 -5.28 -12.56
N TYR A 83 -6.81 -5.11 -13.75
CA TYR A 83 -7.10 -6.16 -14.72
C TYR A 83 -6.51 -5.80 -16.07
N SER A 84 -5.95 -6.80 -16.75
CA SER A 84 -5.41 -6.68 -18.09
C SER A 84 -6.38 -7.22 -19.14
N THR A 85 -6.44 -6.54 -20.26
CA THR A 85 -7.11 -7.06 -21.47
C THR A 85 -6.26 -8.19 -22.06
N ARG A 86 -6.87 -9.34 -22.36
CA ARG A 86 -6.10 -10.53 -22.81
C ARG A 86 -5.34 -10.32 -24.12
N GLN A 87 -5.94 -9.59 -25.07
CA GLN A 87 -5.40 -9.47 -26.42
C GLN A 87 -4.22 -8.50 -26.56
N CYS A 88 -4.04 -7.55 -25.64
CA CYS A 88 -2.95 -6.57 -25.73
C CYS A 88 -2.22 -6.28 -24.41
N GLY A 89 -2.64 -6.89 -23.29
CA GLY A 89 -1.97 -6.78 -22.00
C GLY A 89 -2.18 -5.48 -21.22
N HIS A 90 -2.75 -4.43 -21.82
CA HIS A 90 -3.01 -3.16 -21.13
C HIS A 90 -3.88 -3.33 -19.89
N SER A 91 -3.48 -2.65 -18.80
CA SER A 91 -4.12 -2.74 -17.50
C SER A 91 -4.93 -1.50 -17.14
N PHE A 92 -6.00 -1.73 -16.40
CA PHE A 92 -6.94 -0.70 -15.94
C PHE A 92 -7.47 -1.07 -14.55
N CYS A 93 -8.09 -0.13 -13.84
CA CYS A 93 -8.93 -0.48 -12.70
C CYS A 93 -10.07 -1.40 -13.15
N ALA A 94 -10.43 -2.39 -12.32
CA ALA A 94 -11.54 -3.30 -12.58
C ALA A 94 -12.84 -2.56 -12.93
N ILE A 95 -13.27 -1.61 -12.09
CA ILE A 95 -14.50 -0.83 -12.34
C ILE A 95 -14.39 -0.05 -13.65
N CYS A 96 -13.27 0.61 -13.92
CA CYS A 96 -13.11 1.43 -15.12
C CYS A 96 -13.25 0.62 -16.41
N ILE A 97 -12.58 -0.55 -16.49
CA ILE A 97 -12.66 -1.36 -17.71
C ILE A 97 -14.02 -2.04 -17.87
N LEU A 98 -14.67 -2.42 -16.75
CA LEU A 98 -16.04 -2.94 -16.80
C LEU A 98 -16.99 -1.86 -17.30
N THR A 99 -17.00 -0.67 -16.69
CA THR A 99 -17.86 0.43 -17.11
C THR A 99 -17.65 0.76 -18.60
N TRP A 100 -16.40 0.83 -19.05
CA TRP A 100 -16.09 1.02 -20.47
C TRP A 100 -16.71 -0.07 -21.37
N SER A 101 -16.49 -1.34 -21.02
CA SER A 101 -16.98 -2.46 -21.83
C SER A 101 -18.50 -2.57 -21.88
N PHE A 102 -19.17 -2.32 -20.76
CA PHE A 102 -20.62 -2.40 -20.65
C PHE A 102 -21.31 -1.16 -21.25
N THR A 103 -20.66 0.00 -21.28
CA THR A 103 -21.22 1.20 -21.96
C THR A 103 -21.31 1.00 -23.47
N ARG A 104 -20.40 0.21 -24.05
CA ARG A 104 -20.31 -0.01 -25.51
C ARG A 104 -20.97 -1.29 -26.00
N SER A 105 -21.39 -2.16 -25.09
CA SER A 105 -22.12 -3.36 -25.48
C SER A 105 -23.63 -3.07 -25.53
N SER A 106 -24.29 -3.64 -26.54
CA SER A 106 -25.72 -3.50 -26.73
C SER A 106 -26.48 -4.50 -25.83
N LEU A 107 -27.77 -4.24 -25.56
CA LEU A 107 -28.64 -5.16 -24.79
C LEU A 107 -28.78 -6.55 -25.41
N LEU A 108 -28.38 -6.73 -26.68
CA LEU A 108 -28.39 -8.02 -27.37
C LEU A 108 -27.17 -8.90 -27.01
N GLY A 109 -26.40 -8.54 -25.99
CA GLY A 109 -25.32 -9.38 -25.45
C GLY A 109 -24.05 -9.41 -26.30
N GLY A 110 -23.97 -8.59 -27.35
CA GLY A 110 -22.77 -8.47 -28.18
C GLY A 110 -21.75 -7.52 -27.55
N PHE A 111 -20.63 -8.06 -27.07
CA PHE A 111 -19.42 -7.26 -26.78
C PHE A 111 -18.69 -6.86 -28.07
N ASP A 112 -19.24 -7.17 -29.25
CA ASP A 112 -18.61 -7.11 -30.59
C ASP A 112 -18.03 -5.73 -30.99
N LEU A 113 -18.22 -4.70 -30.16
CA LEU A 113 -17.78 -3.32 -30.38
C LEU A 113 -16.92 -2.73 -29.24
N ALA A 114 -16.57 -3.55 -28.24
CA ALA A 114 -15.74 -3.11 -27.13
C ALA A 114 -14.26 -3.29 -27.47
N ASP A 115 -13.56 -2.16 -27.64
CA ASP A 115 -12.12 -2.12 -27.90
C ASP A 115 -11.35 -1.72 -26.64
N CYS A 116 -10.07 -2.09 -26.58
CA CYS A 116 -9.16 -1.62 -25.56
C CYS A 116 -9.11 -0.08 -25.57
N PRO A 117 -9.39 0.61 -24.44
CA PRO A 117 -9.35 2.07 -24.39
C PRO A 117 -7.97 2.66 -24.73
N ASN A 118 -6.89 1.87 -24.54
CA ASN A 118 -5.53 2.35 -24.74
C ASN A 118 -5.04 2.18 -26.18
N CYS A 119 -5.27 1.02 -26.81
CA CYS A 119 -4.71 0.70 -28.13
C CYS A 119 -5.73 0.31 -29.19
N ARG A 120 -7.02 0.32 -28.85
CA ARG A 120 -8.14 -0.05 -29.74
C ARG A 120 -8.13 -1.48 -30.28
N ASN A 121 -7.34 -2.37 -29.69
CA ASN A 121 -7.42 -3.79 -30.03
C ASN A 121 -8.76 -4.37 -29.52
N ALA A 122 -9.40 -5.24 -30.30
CA ALA A 122 -10.67 -5.85 -29.94
C ALA A 122 -10.54 -6.65 -28.62
N LEU A 123 -11.56 -6.56 -27.75
CA LEU A 123 -11.52 -7.23 -26.45
C LEU A 123 -11.96 -8.70 -26.53
N ILE A 124 -12.89 -9.06 -27.41
CA ILE A 124 -13.35 -10.45 -27.54
C ILE A 124 -12.45 -11.25 -28.49
N ASP A 125 -12.31 -12.52 -28.16
CA ASP A 125 -11.87 -13.59 -29.06
C ASP A 125 -12.94 -14.70 -29.02
N ALA A 126 -13.01 -15.55 -30.04
CA ALA A 126 -14.03 -16.58 -30.28
C ALA A 126 -14.26 -17.57 -29.11
N SER A 127 -13.46 -17.49 -28.05
CA SER A 127 -13.50 -18.32 -26.85
C SER A 127 -14.68 -18.10 -25.90
N GLN A 128 -15.53 -17.07 -26.10
CA GLN A 128 -16.66 -16.71 -25.21
C GLN A 128 -16.29 -16.50 -23.72
N THR A 129 -15.00 -16.39 -23.40
CA THR A 129 -14.54 -16.17 -22.03
C THR A 129 -14.40 -14.68 -21.71
N LEU A 130 -14.50 -14.31 -20.43
CA LEU A 130 -14.37 -12.92 -19.99
C LEU A 130 -13.05 -12.32 -20.50
N PRO A 131 -13.04 -11.20 -21.23
CA PRO A 131 -11.86 -10.70 -21.94
C PRO A 131 -10.79 -10.06 -21.03
N PHE A 132 -10.98 -10.15 -19.71
CA PHE A 132 -10.12 -9.57 -18.69
C PHE A 132 -9.45 -10.66 -17.85
N THR A 133 -8.20 -10.43 -17.48
CA THR A 133 -7.46 -11.27 -16.53
C THR A 133 -6.97 -10.43 -15.36
N PRO A 134 -7.01 -10.94 -14.11
CA PRO A 134 -6.44 -10.22 -12.98
C PRO A 134 -4.94 -10.00 -13.20
N ASN A 135 -4.46 -8.76 -13.04
CA ASN A 135 -3.02 -8.48 -13.05
C ASN A 135 -2.48 -8.54 -11.61
N THR A 136 -2.19 -9.76 -11.14
CA THR A 136 -1.71 -10.01 -9.77
C THR A 136 -0.38 -9.32 -9.50
N THR A 137 0.55 -9.33 -10.46
CA THR A 137 1.85 -8.66 -10.32
C THR A 137 1.71 -7.16 -10.09
N ALA A 138 0.87 -6.46 -10.87
CA ALA A 138 0.61 -5.05 -10.66
C ALA A 138 -0.10 -4.80 -9.32
N ARG A 139 -1.11 -5.62 -8.98
CA ARG A 139 -1.84 -5.52 -7.72
C ARG A 139 -0.92 -5.60 -6.50
N ASP A 140 -0.05 -6.60 -6.47
CA ASP A 140 0.84 -6.84 -5.34
C ASP A 140 1.91 -5.75 -5.24
N SER A 141 2.41 -5.26 -6.39
CA SER A 141 3.33 -4.13 -6.44
C SER A 141 2.71 -2.84 -5.90
N ILE A 142 1.50 -2.50 -6.35
CA ILE A 142 0.73 -1.33 -5.89
C ILE A 142 0.51 -1.41 -4.38
N ARG A 143 -0.01 -2.54 -3.88
CA ARG A 143 -0.25 -2.76 -2.45
C ARG A 143 1.03 -2.63 -1.62
N GLY A 144 2.13 -3.23 -2.11
CA GLY A 144 3.43 -3.13 -1.45
C GLY A 144 3.91 -1.68 -1.32
N MET A 145 3.81 -0.90 -2.39
CA MET A 145 4.19 0.51 -2.39
C MET A 145 3.29 1.36 -1.49
N ILE A 146 1.96 1.19 -1.56
CA ILE A 146 1.02 1.89 -0.68
C ILE A 146 1.31 1.58 0.80
N ASN A 147 1.58 0.31 1.13
CA ASN A 147 1.92 -0.08 2.50
C ASN A 147 3.21 0.58 2.99
N THR A 148 4.23 0.70 2.14
CA THR A 148 5.47 1.40 2.46
C THR A 148 5.22 2.89 2.70
N ILE A 149 4.49 3.55 1.80
CA ILE A 149 4.14 4.97 1.92
C ILE A 149 3.35 5.21 3.21
N SER A 150 2.31 4.41 3.47
CA SER A 150 1.45 4.55 4.66
C SER A 150 2.23 4.45 5.96
N LYS A 151 3.12 3.45 6.09
CA LYS A 151 3.93 3.25 7.30
C LYS A 151 4.81 4.45 7.60
N VAL A 152 5.44 5.03 6.56
CA VAL A 152 6.28 6.21 6.71
C VAL A 152 5.41 7.42 7.03
N ALA A 153 4.32 7.63 6.29
CA ALA A 153 3.39 8.75 6.49
C ALA A 153 2.81 8.79 7.92
N ASP A 154 2.44 7.63 8.46
CA ASP A 154 1.95 7.49 9.84
C ASP A 154 3.06 7.82 10.86
N SER A 155 4.31 7.48 10.55
CA SER A 155 5.46 7.71 11.46
C SER A 155 5.88 9.18 11.51
N ILE A 156 5.73 9.93 10.41
CA ILE A 156 6.17 11.32 10.30
C ILE A 156 5.09 12.34 10.71
N ASN A 157 3.87 11.91 11.08
CA ASN A 157 2.74 12.80 11.41
C ASN A 157 2.57 13.94 10.38
N ALA A 158 2.61 13.58 9.09
CA ALA A 158 2.72 14.52 7.98
C ALA A 158 1.75 15.71 8.14
N LEU A 159 2.32 16.91 8.27
CA LEU A 159 1.61 18.16 8.51
C LEU A 159 0.77 18.53 7.28
N ALA A 160 -0.46 18.03 7.24
CA ALA A 160 -1.69 18.45 6.55
C ALA A 160 -1.70 19.00 5.10
N SER A 161 -0.56 19.21 4.43
CA SER A 161 -0.46 19.73 3.06
C SER A 161 0.44 18.88 2.16
N ASP A 162 0.94 17.75 2.66
CA ASP A 162 1.86 16.89 1.92
C ASP A 162 1.10 15.73 1.26
N SER A 163 1.43 15.41 0.00
CA SER A 163 0.81 14.33 -0.77
C SER A 163 0.94 12.97 -0.08
N LEU A 164 2.01 12.77 0.70
CA LEU A 164 2.19 11.58 1.55
C LEU A 164 1.09 11.44 2.61
N ALA A 165 0.57 12.54 3.15
CA ALA A 165 -0.47 12.51 4.18
C ALA A 165 -1.79 11.92 3.66
N GLU A 166 -2.05 12.02 2.35
CA GLU A 166 -3.25 11.44 1.75
C GLU A 166 -3.21 9.91 1.67
N TRP A 167 -2.01 9.34 1.74
CA TRP A 167 -1.74 7.90 1.63
C TRP A 167 -1.48 7.20 2.98
N ARG A 168 -1.56 7.94 4.08
CA ARG A 168 -1.51 7.40 5.45
C ARG A 168 -2.74 6.51 5.73
N LYS A 169 -2.78 5.80 6.88
CA LYS A 169 -3.81 4.76 7.14
C LYS A 169 -5.27 5.25 7.10
N ASP A 170 -5.49 6.49 7.53
CA ASP A 170 -6.78 7.20 7.52
C ASP A 170 -6.80 8.32 6.46
N GLY A 171 -5.82 8.31 5.55
CA GLY A 171 -5.70 9.27 4.46
C GLY A 171 -6.80 9.07 3.42
N ARG A 172 -7.26 10.19 2.84
CA ARG A 172 -8.35 10.19 1.85
C ARG A 172 -8.02 9.34 0.62
N ALA A 173 -6.83 9.51 0.04
CA ALA A 173 -6.43 8.79 -1.17
C ALA A 173 -6.34 7.28 -0.92
N GLN A 174 -5.76 6.88 0.21
CA GLN A 174 -5.71 5.46 0.59
C GLN A 174 -7.13 4.88 0.82
N GLY A 175 -8.01 5.63 1.47
CA GLY A 175 -9.40 5.23 1.71
C GLY A 175 -10.19 5.06 0.41
N VAL A 176 -10.11 6.03 -0.49
CA VAL A 176 -10.77 5.99 -1.81
C VAL A 176 -10.22 4.85 -2.65
N TRP A 177 -8.90 4.71 -2.75
CA TRP A 177 -8.25 3.61 -3.46
C TRP A 177 -8.69 2.24 -2.90
N GLY A 178 -8.69 2.09 -1.57
CA GLY A 178 -9.09 0.86 -0.91
C GLY A 178 -10.56 0.50 -1.13
N GLN A 179 -11.45 1.49 -1.22
CA GLN A 179 -12.85 1.28 -1.59
C GLN A 179 -12.96 0.79 -3.05
N LYS A 180 -12.31 1.48 -3.99
CA LYS A 180 -12.27 1.07 -5.41
C LYS A 180 -11.71 -0.34 -5.59
N GLU A 181 -10.70 -0.72 -4.81
CA GLU A 181 -10.10 -2.06 -4.83
C GLU A 181 -11.12 -3.13 -4.41
N ARG A 182 -11.90 -2.88 -3.34
CA ARG A 182 -12.95 -3.79 -2.85
C ARG A 182 -14.11 -3.91 -3.83
N ASP A 183 -14.59 -2.78 -4.35
CA ASP A 183 -15.69 -2.74 -5.30
C ASP A 183 -15.30 -3.46 -6.59
N GLY A 184 -14.11 -3.15 -7.13
CA GLY A 184 -13.55 -3.81 -8.30
C GLY A 184 -13.41 -5.33 -8.12
N ASN A 185 -12.92 -5.78 -6.96
CA ASN A 185 -12.81 -7.20 -6.66
C ASN A 185 -14.19 -7.88 -6.57
N THR A 186 -15.17 -7.20 -5.98
CA THR A 186 -16.54 -7.69 -5.82
C THR A 186 -17.21 -7.85 -7.18
N GLU A 187 -17.20 -6.81 -8.02
CA GLU A 187 -17.83 -6.84 -9.34
C GLU A 187 -17.17 -7.86 -10.27
N MET A 188 -15.83 -7.90 -10.34
CA MET A 188 -15.13 -8.89 -11.16
C MET A 188 -15.40 -10.32 -10.69
N SER A 189 -15.46 -10.56 -9.38
CA SER A 189 -15.75 -11.89 -8.83
C SER A 189 -17.19 -12.33 -9.12
N GLN A 190 -18.15 -11.41 -9.06
CA GLN A 190 -19.55 -11.70 -9.42
C GLN A 190 -19.68 -11.94 -10.92
N LEU A 191 -19.08 -11.07 -11.74
CA LEU A 191 -19.12 -11.19 -13.19
C LEU A 191 -18.50 -12.51 -13.65
N ALA A 192 -17.34 -12.90 -13.12
CA ALA A 192 -16.69 -14.16 -13.47
C ALA A 192 -17.56 -15.39 -13.16
N LYS A 193 -18.39 -15.34 -12.12
CA LYS A 193 -19.33 -16.42 -11.77
C LYS A 193 -20.53 -16.48 -12.72
N LEU A 194 -21.07 -15.32 -13.11
CA LEU A 194 -22.26 -15.21 -13.97
C LEU A 194 -21.93 -15.34 -15.46
N TRP A 195 -20.69 -15.07 -15.85
CA TRP A 195 -20.28 -14.93 -17.25
C TRP A 195 -20.71 -16.09 -18.18
N PRO A 196 -20.59 -17.38 -17.79
CA PRO A 196 -20.95 -18.49 -18.68
C PRO A 196 -22.44 -18.55 -19.02
N GLU A 197 -23.30 -17.92 -18.21
CA GLU A 197 -24.76 -18.02 -18.29
C GLU A 197 -25.43 -16.65 -18.40
N VAL A 198 -24.64 -15.60 -18.68
CA VAL A 198 -25.14 -14.21 -18.63
C VAL A 198 -26.23 -14.01 -19.68
N ASN A 199 -27.42 -13.64 -19.24
CA ASN A 199 -28.55 -13.31 -20.11
C ASN A 199 -28.81 -11.78 -20.13
N SER A 200 -29.85 -11.35 -20.84
CA SER A 200 -30.23 -9.93 -20.96
C SER A 200 -30.55 -9.27 -19.62
N ASP A 201 -31.21 -9.99 -18.70
CA ASP A 201 -31.60 -9.45 -17.39
C ASP A 201 -30.38 -9.26 -16.49
N ASP A 202 -29.47 -10.24 -16.49
CA ASP A 202 -28.18 -10.14 -15.80
C ASP A 202 -27.37 -8.96 -16.33
N TYR A 203 -27.39 -8.76 -17.65
CA TYR A 203 -26.69 -7.68 -18.31
C TYR A 203 -27.23 -6.30 -17.91
N ILE A 204 -28.56 -6.14 -17.83
CA ILE A 204 -29.20 -4.93 -17.28
C ILE A 204 -28.83 -4.73 -15.81
N ALA A 205 -28.85 -5.81 -15.01
CA ALA A 205 -28.48 -5.75 -13.60
C ALA A 205 -27.02 -5.32 -13.40
N ILE A 206 -26.10 -5.80 -14.24
CA ILE A 206 -24.69 -5.40 -14.24
C ILE A 206 -24.56 -3.91 -14.61
N LYS A 207 -25.19 -3.46 -15.70
CA LYS A 207 -25.18 -2.04 -16.11
C LYS A 207 -25.65 -1.13 -14.98
N LYS A 208 -26.74 -1.50 -14.30
CA LYS A 208 -27.28 -0.76 -13.16
C LYS A 208 -26.30 -0.69 -11.98
N ARG A 209 -25.64 -1.79 -11.63
CA ARG A 209 -24.62 -1.79 -10.55
C ARG A 209 -23.40 -0.95 -10.90
N LEU A 210 -23.00 -0.93 -12.17
CA LEU A 210 -21.91 -0.08 -12.68
C LEU A 210 -22.32 1.40 -12.86
N GLY A 211 -23.58 1.77 -12.56
CA GLY A 211 -24.08 3.14 -12.71
C GLY A 211 -24.27 3.59 -14.16
N ILE A 212 -24.40 2.65 -15.10
CA ILE A 212 -24.60 2.92 -16.53
C ILE A 212 -26.11 3.09 -16.78
N SER A 213 -26.51 4.20 -17.40
CA SER A 213 -27.90 4.39 -17.82
C SER A 213 -28.26 3.39 -18.92
N VAL A 214 -29.43 2.76 -18.80
CA VAL A 214 -29.99 1.84 -19.80
C VAL A 214 -31.01 2.52 -20.73
N GLU A 215 -31.26 3.83 -20.51
CA GLU A 215 -32.29 4.58 -21.25
C GLU A 215 -31.97 4.70 -22.74
N SER A 216 -30.70 4.86 -23.10
CA SER A 216 -30.26 4.90 -24.50
C SER A 216 -30.41 3.56 -25.22
N ASP A 217 -30.39 2.45 -24.48
CA ASP A 217 -30.51 1.12 -25.06
C ASP A 217 -31.96 0.71 -25.30
N LEU A 218 -32.90 1.23 -24.49
CA LEU A 218 -34.33 1.00 -24.66
C LEU A 218 -34.91 1.76 -25.86
N ALA A 219 -34.30 2.89 -26.24
CA ALA A 219 -34.69 3.67 -27.42
C ALA A 219 -34.33 3.00 -28.76
N LEU A 220 -33.48 1.98 -28.76
CA LEU A 220 -33.11 1.19 -29.95
C LEU A 220 -34.04 0.00 -30.20
N ILE A 221 -34.97 -0.27 -29.29
CA ILE A 221 -35.91 -1.40 -29.35
C ILE A 221 -37.35 -0.92 -29.68
N ALA A 222 -37.60 0.39 -29.66
CA ALA A 222 -38.88 1.03 -30.00
C ALA A 222 -38.89 1.55 -31.44
#